data_AF-A0A9X3XBR5-F1
#
_entry.id   AF-A0A9X3XBR5-F1
#
_cell.length_a   1.000
_cell.length_b   1.000
_cell.length_c   1.000
_cell.angle_alpha   90.00
_cell.angle_beta   90.00
_cell.angle_gamma   90.00
#
_symmetry.space_group_name_H-M   'P 1'
#
loop_
_entity.id
_entity.type
_entity.pdbx_description
1 polymer ?
#
loop_
_entity_poly.entity_id
_entity_poly.type
_entity_poly.pdbx_seq_one_letter_code
_entity_poly.pdbx_strand_id
1 'polypeptide(L)'
;MSRAVVPVLLACAAGCGGGEATPPPRAAVTRPARPPKAQHDRAHAEPSDAEDDETSAWRPGRFMTQAVGRVTGAAQRFEKQSSFGFDEDASCVLGAFLENGREVSVTRPLRAGVRYVILGGGSDGVEDLDLAVESPEGKIVAADTMDDAQPVVELTPKAEGKYRIRLGNAKKGEGGGFGVVAIMREGGLSIPVNRFVESFGRTLSNAAQASHLVARRMKGSQGLAFHADGEWSFFGTILAEEENIQTGGLELEAPLSVILAGADRLADDVNLEVLDATTNEIAGRDEADDAAPVVALEPTKGHKYKVSVANVKARGTSLVTMLVLDLDVP
;
A
#
# COMPACT_ATOMS: atom_id res chain seq x y z
N MET A 1 24.24 -7.68 -33.63
CA MET A 1 24.00 -6.46 -34.44
C MET A 1 23.41 -5.42 -33.51
N SER A 2 24.00 -4.23 -33.41
CA SER A 2 23.55 -3.21 -32.43
C SER A 2 22.61 -2.19 -33.07
N ARG A 3 21.55 -1.81 -32.35
CA ARG A 3 20.70 -0.64 -32.65
C ARG A 3 20.69 0.26 -31.43
N ALA A 4 21.30 1.43 -31.56
CA ALA A 4 21.16 2.49 -30.56
C ALA A 4 19.75 3.10 -30.63
N VAL A 5 19.20 3.45 -29.47
CA VAL A 5 18.01 4.29 -29.33
C VAL A 5 18.47 5.64 -28.77
N VAL A 6 17.95 6.73 -29.31
CA VAL A 6 18.36 8.10 -28.95
C VAL A 6 17.33 8.71 -27.99
N PRO A 7 17.71 9.15 -26.78
CA PRO A 7 16.82 9.93 -25.93
C PRO A 7 16.67 11.36 -26.46
N VAL A 8 15.44 11.86 -26.51
CA VAL A 8 15.15 13.26 -26.88
C VAL A 8 15.15 14.12 -25.63
N LEU A 9 16.21 14.92 -25.45
CA LEU A 9 16.31 15.92 -24.39
C LEU A 9 15.40 17.12 -24.69
N LEU A 10 14.51 17.45 -23.75
CA LEU A 10 13.76 18.71 -23.76
C LEU A 10 14.40 19.68 -22.76
N ALA A 11 14.94 20.81 -23.24
CA ALA A 11 15.67 21.76 -22.41
C ALA A 11 14.75 22.85 -21.81
N CYS A 12 14.84 23.09 -20.52
CA CYS A 12 14.20 24.23 -19.86
C CYS A 12 14.90 25.54 -20.22
N ALA A 13 14.13 26.57 -20.59
CA ALA A 13 14.63 27.92 -20.82
C ALA A 13 14.53 28.76 -19.54
N ALA A 14 15.62 29.40 -19.13
CA ALA A 14 15.65 30.33 -18.00
C ALA A 14 15.15 31.73 -18.40
N GLY A 15 14.43 32.40 -17.48
CA GLY A 15 13.99 33.79 -17.65
C GLY A 15 14.24 34.60 -16.38
N CYS A 16 15.17 35.55 -16.43
CA CYS A 16 15.39 36.52 -15.36
C CYS A 16 14.51 37.76 -15.56
N GLY A 17 13.91 38.28 -14.49
CA GLY A 17 13.13 39.51 -14.52
C GLY A 17 12.80 40.01 -13.12
N GLY A 18 13.61 40.93 -12.59
CA GLY A 18 13.34 41.62 -11.33
C GLY A 18 12.55 42.91 -11.54
N GLY A 19 11.76 43.33 -10.56
CA GLY A 19 11.03 44.59 -10.59
C GLY A 19 10.12 44.78 -9.38
N GLU A 20 10.59 45.52 -8.37
CA GLU A 20 9.73 46.02 -7.30
C GLU A 20 8.88 47.20 -7.80
N ALA A 21 7.58 47.19 -7.48
CA ALA A 21 6.71 48.34 -7.67
C ALA A 21 5.62 48.40 -6.57
N THR A 22 5.42 49.58 -5.99
CA THR A 22 4.58 49.83 -4.81
C THR A 22 3.07 49.83 -5.17
N PRO A 23 2.16 49.29 -4.31
CA PRO A 23 0.74 49.17 -4.66
C PRO A 23 -0.03 50.51 -4.62
N PRO A 24 -0.93 50.77 -5.60
CA PRO A 24 -1.91 51.86 -5.53
C PRO A 24 -3.11 51.54 -4.59
N PRO A 25 -3.88 52.55 -4.16
CA PRO A 25 -4.82 52.42 -3.04
C PRO A 25 -6.16 51.73 -3.38
N ARG A 26 -6.82 51.18 -2.36
CA ARG A 26 -8.19 50.66 -2.42
C ARG A 26 -9.21 51.78 -2.73
N ALA A 27 -9.95 51.63 -3.82
CA ALA A 27 -11.21 52.35 -4.05
C ALA A 27 -12.41 51.52 -3.53
N ALA A 28 -13.49 52.18 -3.14
CA ALA A 28 -14.67 51.54 -2.53
C ALA A 28 -15.84 51.37 -3.51
N VAL A 29 -16.48 50.19 -3.42
CA VAL A 29 -17.90 49.88 -3.67
C VAL A 29 -18.67 50.72 -4.69
N THR A 30 -19.11 50.08 -5.77
CA THR A 30 -20.46 50.31 -6.33
C THR A 30 -21.04 49.00 -6.85
N ARG A 31 -22.33 48.75 -6.59
CA ARG A 31 -23.10 47.63 -7.14
C ARG A 31 -23.81 48.09 -8.41
N PRO A 32 -23.59 47.47 -9.59
CA PRO A 32 -24.46 47.68 -10.74
C PRO A 32 -25.89 47.20 -10.45
N ALA A 33 -26.88 47.82 -11.08
CA ALA A 33 -28.29 47.47 -10.93
C ALA A 33 -28.63 46.15 -11.65
N ARG A 34 -29.68 45.46 -11.17
CA ARG A 34 -30.15 44.18 -11.70
C ARG A 34 -30.96 44.41 -12.99
N PRO A 35 -30.56 43.86 -14.16
CA PRO A 35 -31.37 43.95 -15.38
C PRO A 35 -32.68 43.14 -15.25
N PRO A 36 -33.72 43.46 -16.04
CA PRO A 36 -35.03 42.82 -15.96
C PRO A 36 -34.99 41.35 -16.40
N LYS A 37 -35.96 40.55 -15.93
CA LYS A 37 -36.15 39.16 -16.36
C LYS A 37 -36.57 39.13 -17.83
N ALA A 38 -35.69 38.68 -18.72
CA ALA A 38 -36.08 38.18 -20.03
C ALA A 38 -36.53 36.73 -19.89
N GLN A 39 -37.81 36.46 -20.13
CA GLN A 39 -38.36 35.11 -20.15
C GLN A 39 -38.28 34.60 -21.59
N HIS A 40 -37.43 33.60 -21.84
CA HIS A 40 -37.29 33.00 -23.16
C HIS A 40 -37.10 31.49 -23.03
N ASP A 41 -38.07 30.74 -23.55
CA ASP A 41 -38.00 29.29 -23.62
C ASP A 41 -36.88 28.85 -24.57
N ARG A 42 -35.88 28.17 -24.01
CA ARG A 42 -35.03 27.23 -24.73
C ARG A 42 -34.98 25.96 -23.89
N ALA A 43 -35.17 24.82 -24.55
CA ALA A 43 -35.07 23.54 -23.88
C ALA A 43 -33.66 23.39 -23.29
N HIS A 44 -33.57 23.39 -21.97
CA HIS A 44 -32.42 22.80 -21.31
C HIS A 44 -32.48 21.30 -21.60
N ALA A 45 -31.53 20.81 -22.38
CA ALA A 45 -31.08 19.44 -22.17
C ALA A 45 -30.58 19.40 -20.72
N GLU A 46 -31.19 18.56 -19.90
CA GLU A 46 -30.72 18.32 -18.54
C GLU A 46 -29.31 17.71 -18.63
N PRO A 47 -28.36 18.10 -17.77
CA PRO A 47 -27.08 17.41 -17.68
C PRO A 47 -27.36 16.05 -17.04
N SER A 48 -27.65 15.03 -17.85
CA SER A 48 -27.93 13.70 -17.33
C SER A 48 -26.67 13.13 -16.69
N ASP A 49 -26.88 12.42 -15.58
CA ASP A 49 -26.00 11.38 -15.08
C ASP A 49 -24.57 11.85 -14.75
N ALA A 50 -24.47 13.01 -14.09
CA ALA A 50 -23.38 13.31 -13.16
C ALA A 50 -23.66 12.72 -11.75
N GLU A 51 -24.31 11.56 -11.70
CA GLU A 51 -24.60 10.81 -10.47
C GLU A 51 -23.47 9.79 -10.20
N ASP A 52 -22.82 9.95 -9.05
CA ASP A 52 -22.08 8.95 -8.28
C ASP A 52 -21.05 8.06 -9.01
N ASP A 53 -19.91 8.69 -9.34
CA ASP A 53 -18.63 8.01 -9.66
C ASP A 53 -18.02 7.25 -8.45
N GLU A 54 -18.77 7.06 -7.35
CA GLU A 54 -18.42 6.05 -6.32
C GLU A 54 -18.35 4.64 -6.90
N THR A 55 -19.00 4.38 -8.04
CA THR A 55 -18.86 3.12 -8.79
C THR A 55 -17.49 2.94 -9.44
N SER A 56 -16.67 4.00 -9.58
CA SER A 56 -15.26 3.92 -9.98
C SER A 56 -14.31 3.67 -8.78
N ALA A 57 -14.80 3.61 -7.54
CA ALA A 57 -13.97 3.25 -6.39
C ALA A 57 -13.61 1.75 -6.44
N TRP A 58 -12.36 1.47 -6.86
CA TRP A 58 -11.79 0.11 -6.95
C TRP A 58 -12.04 -0.70 -5.66
N ARG A 59 -13.02 -1.63 -5.74
CA ARG A 59 -13.65 -2.27 -4.57
C ARG A 59 -12.67 -2.92 -3.58
N PRO A 60 -11.63 -3.68 -4.00
CA PRO A 60 -10.63 -4.21 -3.08
C PRO A 60 -9.98 -3.10 -2.23
N GLY A 61 -9.64 -1.97 -2.86
CA GLY A 61 -9.05 -0.79 -2.21
C GLY A 61 -9.87 -0.22 -1.06
N ARG A 62 -11.22 -0.34 -1.09
CA ARG A 62 -12.08 0.05 0.03
C ARG A 62 -11.82 -0.80 1.28
N PHE A 63 -11.77 -2.12 1.15
CA PHE A 63 -11.52 -3.02 2.29
C PHE A 63 -10.15 -2.76 2.90
N MET A 64 -9.11 -2.61 2.06
CA MET A 64 -7.77 -2.27 2.52
C MET A 64 -7.71 -0.91 3.20
N THR A 65 -8.39 0.12 2.67
CA THR A 65 -8.45 1.45 3.32
C THR A 65 -9.04 1.37 4.72
N GLN A 66 -10.07 0.55 4.92
CA GLN A 66 -10.70 0.35 6.22
C GLN A 66 -9.76 -0.36 7.20
N ALA A 67 -9.15 -1.48 6.79
CA ALA A 67 -8.24 -2.25 7.62
C ALA A 67 -6.96 -1.47 7.99
N VAL A 68 -6.26 -0.90 6.99
CA VAL A 68 -5.06 -0.08 7.19
C VAL A 68 -5.37 1.16 8.04
N GLY A 69 -6.51 1.82 7.83
CA GLY A 69 -6.95 2.96 8.64
C GLY A 69 -7.21 2.60 10.11
N ARG A 70 -7.86 1.46 10.37
CA ARG A 70 -8.08 0.93 11.74
C ARG A 70 -6.74 0.65 12.44
N VAL A 71 -5.85 -0.12 11.79
CA VAL A 71 -4.57 -0.57 12.35
C VAL A 71 -3.59 0.58 12.56
N THR A 72 -3.32 1.40 11.54
CA THR A 72 -2.39 2.54 11.66
C THR A 72 -2.90 3.56 12.67
N GLY A 73 -4.22 3.78 12.72
CA GLY A 73 -4.86 4.60 13.74
C GLY A 73 -4.73 4.04 15.16
N ALA A 74 -4.73 2.71 15.34
CA ALA A 74 -4.47 2.06 16.62
C ALA A 74 -3.00 2.18 17.03
N ALA A 75 -2.08 1.85 16.14
CA ALA A 75 -0.64 1.99 16.34
C ALA A 75 -0.25 3.42 16.74
N GLN A 76 -0.79 4.44 16.07
CA GLN A 76 -0.53 5.85 16.40
C GLN A 76 -1.20 6.32 17.71
N ARG A 77 -2.19 5.61 18.26
CA ARG A 77 -2.69 5.86 19.62
C ARG A 77 -1.78 5.22 20.66
N PHE A 78 -1.28 4.02 20.39
CA PHE A 78 -0.35 3.29 21.24
C PHE A 78 1.03 3.98 21.32
N GLU A 79 1.58 4.42 20.18
CA GLU A 79 2.82 5.21 20.07
C GLU A 79 2.78 6.45 20.98
N LYS A 80 1.70 7.24 20.90
CA LYS A 80 1.50 8.47 21.69
C LYS A 80 1.35 8.26 23.20
N GLN A 81 1.26 7.01 23.66
CA GLN A 81 1.03 6.65 25.06
C GLN A 81 2.13 5.73 25.62
N SER A 82 3.19 5.44 24.86
CA SER A 82 4.20 4.43 25.21
C SER A 82 5.61 4.77 24.72
N SER A 83 6.54 3.84 24.87
CA SER A 83 7.90 3.86 24.30
C SER A 83 8.01 3.12 22.96
N PHE A 84 6.89 2.75 22.34
CA PHE A 84 6.87 1.95 21.11
C PHE A 84 6.72 2.81 19.86
N GLY A 85 7.35 2.36 18.78
CA GLY A 85 7.13 2.84 17.41
C GLY A 85 7.14 1.67 16.44
N PHE A 86 7.01 1.95 15.14
CA PHE A 86 7.03 0.94 14.09
C PHE A 86 8.40 0.24 14.01
N ASP A 87 8.40 -1.06 13.71
CA ASP A 87 9.63 -1.86 13.67
C ASP A 87 10.32 -1.75 12.30
N GLU A 88 11.45 -1.02 12.27
CA GLU A 88 12.25 -0.74 11.08
C GLU A 88 13.15 -1.89 10.62
N ASP A 89 13.15 -3.02 11.33
CA ASP A 89 14.00 -4.19 11.03
C ASP A 89 13.47 -5.04 9.86
N ALA A 90 12.23 -4.78 9.41
CA ALA A 90 11.55 -5.44 8.28
C ALA A 90 10.31 -4.62 7.82
N SER A 91 9.39 -5.24 7.08
CA SER A 91 8.05 -4.67 6.87
C SER A 91 7.33 -4.49 8.22
N CYS A 92 6.94 -3.26 8.51
CA CYS A 92 6.29 -2.83 9.76
C CYS A 92 4.77 -2.84 9.70
N VAL A 93 4.19 -2.89 8.49
CA VAL A 93 2.76 -3.14 8.24
C VAL A 93 2.65 -4.23 7.18
N LEU A 94 1.71 -5.15 7.35
CA LEU A 94 1.44 -6.24 6.41
C LEU A 94 -0.07 -6.40 6.27
N GLY A 95 -0.56 -6.70 5.06
CA GLY A 95 -1.98 -6.93 4.80
C GLY A 95 -2.24 -7.99 3.74
N ALA A 96 -3.38 -8.66 3.85
CA ALA A 96 -3.79 -9.72 2.94
C ALA A 96 -5.32 -9.79 2.85
N PHE A 97 -5.83 -10.33 1.74
CA PHE A 97 -7.22 -10.77 1.67
C PHE A 97 -7.34 -12.17 2.30
N LEU A 98 -8.27 -12.34 3.23
CA LEU A 98 -8.49 -13.58 3.97
C LEU A 98 -9.95 -14.04 3.81
N GLU A 99 -10.14 -15.17 3.13
CA GLU A 99 -11.41 -15.88 3.18
C GLU A 99 -11.68 -16.41 4.59
N ASN A 100 -12.95 -16.65 4.89
CA ASN A 100 -13.43 -17.20 6.15
C ASN A 100 -12.85 -18.60 6.42
N GLY A 101 -12.01 -18.73 7.45
CA GLY A 101 -11.29 -19.95 7.81
C GLY A 101 -9.89 -20.08 7.20
N ARG A 102 -9.34 -19.02 6.59
CA ARG A 102 -7.98 -18.97 6.03
C ARG A 102 -7.03 -18.17 6.93
N GLU A 103 -5.74 -18.47 6.81
CA GLU A 103 -4.66 -17.73 7.45
C GLU A 103 -3.52 -17.41 6.47
N VAL A 104 -2.77 -16.36 6.79
CA VAL A 104 -1.51 -15.95 6.15
C VAL A 104 -0.39 -15.98 7.18
N SER A 105 0.86 -16.19 6.75
CA SER A 105 2.00 -16.18 7.67
C SER A 105 3.24 -15.50 7.11
N VAL A 106 3.94 -14.71 7.93
CA VAL A 106 5.27 -14.15 7.62
C VAL A 106 6.29 -14.75 8.58
N THR A 107 7.49 -15.03 8.09
CA THR A 107 8.63 -15.37 8.95
C THR A 107 9.64 -14.22 8.93
N ARG A 108 9.90 -13.59 10.09
CA ARG A 108 10.83 -12.45 10.19
C ARG A 108 11.77 -12.58 11.40
N PRO A 109 12.94 -11.93 11.37
CA PRO A 109 13.78 -11.82 12.56
C PRO A 109 13.06 -11.00 13.65
N LEU A 110 13.18 -11.45 14.90
CA LEU A 110 12.91 -10.66 16.11
C LEU A 110 14.09 -10.80 17.08
N ARG A 111 14.47 -9.70 17.74
CA ARG A 111 15.63 -9.60 18.63
C ARG A 111 15.32 -10.05 20.05
N ALA A 112 16.28 -10.71 20.70
CA ALA A 112 16.17 -11.14 22.10
C ALA A 112 15.98 -9.94 23.05
N GLY A 113 15.08 -10.05 24.02
CA GLY A 113 14.88 -9.06 25.08
C GLY A 113 14.20 -7.75 24.64
N VAL A 114 14.01 -7.52 23.33
CA VAL A 114 13.24 -6.38 22.81
C VAL A 114 11.75 -6.66 23.01
N ARG A 115 11.00 -5.66 23.48
CA ARG A 115 9.54 -5.75 23.59
C ARG A 115 8.90 -5.43 22.24
N TYR A 116 7.97 -6.28 21.81
CA TYR A 116 7.19 -6.13 20.58
C TYR A 116 5.69 -6.11 20.89
N VAL A 117 4.94 -5.34 20.12
CA VAL A 117 3.47 -5.35 20.11
C VAL A 117 3.02 -5.44 18.66
N ILE A 118 2.13 -6.37 18.37
CA ILE A 118 1.54 -6.58 17.05
C ILE A 118 0.05 -6.30 17.15
N LEU A 119 -0.43 -5.38 16.32
CA LEU A 119 -1.81 -4.89 16.31
C LEU A 119 -2.50 -5.33 15.03
N GLY A 120 -3.52 -6.18 15.14
CA GLY A 120 -4.36 -6.61 14.04
C GLY A 120 -5.52 -5.65 13.75
N GLY A 121 -6.13 -5.80 12.58
CA GLY A 121 -7.35 -5.08 12.22
C GLY A 121 -7.92 -5.51 10.87
N GLY A 122 -9.16 -5.97 10.87
CA GLY A 122 -9.90 -6.34 9.65
C GLY A 122 -10.59 -5.15 8.98
N SER A 123 -11.10 -5.35 7.76
CA SER A 123 -11.99 -4.41 7.08
C SER A 123 -13.40 -4.39 7.69
N ASP A 124 -14.34 -3.62 7.15
CA ASP A 124 -15.76 -3.88 7.41
C ASP A 124 -16.11 -5.28 6.88
N GLY A 125 -17.00 -5.98 7.58
CA GLY A 125 -17.39 -7.37 7.26
C GLY A 125 -16.45 -8.45 7.81
N VAL A 126 -15.25 -8.11 8.28
CA VAL A 126 -14.43 -8.98 9.12
C VAL A 126 -14.90 -8.83 10.57
N GLU A 127 -15.22 -9.94 11.21
CA GLU A 127 -15.76 -9.98 12.59
C GLU A 127 -14.77 -10.57 13.60
N ASP A 128 -13.83 -11.40 13.15
CA ASP A 128 -13.13 -12.39 13.97
C ASP A 128 -11.74 -12.67 13.36
N LEU A 129 -10.67 -12.16 13.99
CA LEU A 129 -9.29 -12.33 13.54
C LEU A 129 -8.41 -12.95 14.63
N ASP A 130 -7.88 -14.13 14.36
CA ASP A 130 -6.80 -14.75 15.17
C ASP A 130 -5.45 -14.11 14.83
N LEU A 131 -4.63 -13.80 15.84
CA LEU A 131 -3.25 -13.35 15.67
C LEU A 131 -2.32 -14.19 16.55
N ALA A 132 -1.35 -14.88 15.96
CA ALA A 132 -0.44 -15.75 16.70
C ALA A 132 1.03 -15.50 16.33
N VAL A 133 1.93 -15.67 17.31
CA VAL A 133 3.38 -15.65 17.09
C VAL A 133 4.01 -16.95 17.57
N GLU A 134 4.74 -17.60 16.66
CA GLU A 134 5.47 -18.85 16.89
C GLU A 134 6.98 -18.60 16.95
N SER A 135 7.66 -19.30 17.85
CA SER A 135 9.11 -19.30 17.97
C SER A 135 9.79 -20.07 16.82
N PRO A 136 11.14 -19.97 16.67
CA PRO A 136 11.88 -20.74 15.67
C PRO A 136 11.69 -22.26 15.77
N GLU A 137 11.29 -22.77 16.94
CA GLU A 137 10.99 -24.17 17.21
C GLU A 137 9.52 -24.56 16.87
N GLY A 138 8.73 -23.65 16.29
CA GLY A 138 7.33 -23.88 15.91
C GLY A 138 6.34 -23.84 17.08
N LYS A 139 6.73 -23.27 18.24
CA LYS A 139 5.85 -23.16 19.41
C LYS A 139 5.20 -21.77 19.45
N ILE A 140 3.87 -21.72 19.57
CA ILE A 140 3.14 -20.47 19.91
C ILE A 140 3.67 -19.92 21.25
N VAL A 141 4.22 -18.69 21.21
CA VAL A 141 4.78 -17.97 22.36
C VAL A 141 3.86 -16.86 22.87
N ALA A 142 3.04 -16.30 22.00
CA ALA A 142 1.96 -15.38 22.32
C ALA A 142 0.89 -15.49 21.22
N ALA A 143 -0.38 -15.31 21.57
CA ALA A 143 -1.50 -15.27 20.63
C ALA A 143 -2.66 -14.50 21.24
N ASP A 144 -3.51 -13.97 20.37
CA ASP A 144 -4.84 -13.47 20.66
C ASP A 144 -5.83 -14.22 19.76
N THR A 145 -6.92 -14.67 20.36
CA THR A 145 -7.96 -15.54 19.78
C THR A 145 -9.31 -15.24 20.42
N MET A 146 -9.60 -13.95 20.63
CA MET A 146 -10.93 -13.46 21.02
C MET A 146 -11.79 -13.25 19.76
N ASP A 147 -13.09 -13.47 19.87
CA ASP A 147 -14.11 -13.27 18.82
C ASP A 147 -14.25 -11.78 18.41
N ASP A 148 -13.18 -11.12 17.96
CA ASP A 148 -13.15 -9.73 17.50
C ASP A 148 -12.16 -9.48 16.35
N ALA A 149 -12.33 -8.35 15.65
CA ALA A 149 -11.60 -8.01 14.43
C ALA A 149 -10.37 -7.10 14.63
N GLN A 150 -9.85 -6.95 15.87
CA GLN A 150 -8.73 -6.06 16.25
C GLN A 150 -7.75 -6.70 17.26
N PRO A 151 -7.26 -7.94 17.02
CA PRO A 151 -6.45 -8.70 17.99
C PRO A 151 -5.12 -8.00 18.34
N VAL A 152 -4.66 -8.18 19.58
CA VAL A 152 -3.43 -7.53 20.11
C VAL A 152 -2.50 -8.55 20.77
N VAL A 153 -1.30 -8.70 20.19
CA VAL A 153 -0.27 -9.61 20.73
C VAL A 153 0.95 -8.84 21.22
N GLU A 154 1.18 -8.86 22.53
CA GLU A 154 2.45 -8.43 23.13
C GLU A 154 3.41 -9.61 23.30
N LEU A 155 4.71 -9.40 23.05
CA LEU A 155 5.74 -10.40 23.33
C LEU A 155 7.12 -9.81 23.66
N THR A 156 7.99 -10.64 24.22
CA THR A 156 9.42 -10.37 24.39
C THR A 156 10.20 -11.64 24.09
N PRO A 157 10.85 -11.75 22.90
CA PRO A 157 11.62 -12.92 22.51
C PRO A 157 12.70 -13.29 23.54
N LYS A 158 12.71 -14.55 23.97
CA LYS A 158 13.73 -15.07 24.91
C LYS A 158 15.05 -15.41 24.24
N ALA A 159 15.01 -15.63 22.93
CA ALA A 159 16.14 -15.81 22.05
C ALA A 159 15.89 -15.01 20.77
N GLU A 160 16.97 -14.59 20.11
CA GLU A 160 16.92 -14.01 18.78
C GLU A 160 16.69 -15.11 17.75
N GLY A 161 15.88 -14.85 16.74
CA GLY A 161 15.63 -15.83 15.69
C GLY A 161 14.53 -15.45 14.73
N LYS A 162 14.21 -16.39 13.84
CA LYS A 162 13.11 -16.28 12.87
C LYS A 162 11.80 -16.71 13.52
N TYR A 163 10.99 -15.75 13.93
CA TYR A 163 9.64 -15.99 14.45
C TYR A 163 8.63 -15.96 13.30
N ARG A 164 7.59 -16.79 13.37
CA ARG A 164 6.47 -16.76 12.43
C ARG A 164 5.32 -15.98 13.07
N ILE A 165 4.80 -14.98 12.36
CA ILE A 165 3.58 -14.27 12.71
C ILE A 165 2.48 -14.81 11.79
N ARG A 166 1.37 -15.28 12.36
CA ARG A 166 0.18 -15.74 11.63
C ARG A 166 -0.99 -14.79 11.90
N LEU A 167 -1.74 -14.46 10.85
CA LEU A 167 -3.03 -13.78 10.93
C LEU A 167 -4.08 -14.66 10.25
N GLY A 168 -5.14 -15.01 10.97
CA GLY A 168 -6.25 -15.83 10.47
C GLY A 168 -7.58 -15.11 10.55
N ASN A 169 -8.48 -15.38 9.61
CA ASN A 169 -9.90 -15.02 9.72
C ASN A 169 -10.63 -16.25 10.25
N ALA A 170 -10.85 -16.32 11.57
CA ALA A 170 -11.19 -17.57 12.25
C ALA A 170 -12.64 -18.03 12.01
N LYS A 171 -13.52 -17.08 11.66
CA LYS A 171 -14.91 -17.32 11.27
C LYS A 171 -15.00 -18.27 10.07
N LYS A 172 -15.85 -19.30 10.16
CA LYS A 172 -16.04 -20.31 9.12
C LYS A 172 -17.27 -20.00 8.27
N GLY A 173 -17.15 -20.07 6.95
CA GLY A 173 -18.26 -19.88 6.01
C GLY A 173 -17.77 -19.48 4.62
N GLU A 174 -18.68 -18.98 3.79
CA GLU A 174 -18.34 -18.34 2.51
C GLU A 174 -17.97 -16.86 2.74
N GLY A 175 -17.21 -16.26 1.81
CA GLY A 175 -16.79 -14.86 1.87
C GLY A 175 -15.47 -14.64 2.61
N GLY A 176 -15.10 -13.37 2.81
CA GLY A 176 -13.83 -12.94 3.40
C GLY A 176 -13.71 -11.42 3.47
N GLY A 177 -12.55 -10.94 3.91
CA GLY A 177 -12.25 -9.52 3.99
C GLY A 177 -10.74 -9.24 4.06
N PHE A 178 -10.35 -7.96 4.16
CA PHE A 178 -8.94 -7.60 4.20
C PHE A 178 -8.45 -7.52 5.65
N GLY A 179 -7.46 -8.31 6.01
CA GLY A 179 -6.80 -8.31 7.32
C GLY A 179 -5.46 -7.58 7.26
N VAL A 180 -5.14 -6.79 8.27
CA VAL A 180 -3.86 -6.05 8.39
C VAL A 180 -3.25 -6.29 9.77
N VAL A 181 -1.93 -6.33 9.84
CA VAL A 181 -1.16 -6.19 11.09
C VAL A 181 -0.18 -5.03 11.00
N ALA A 182 0.04 -4.31 12.11
CA ALA A 182 1.20 -3.46 12.32
C ALA A 182 2.10 -4.08 13.38
N ILE A 183 3.41 -4.09 13.12
CA ILE A 183 4.44 -4.62 14.00
C ILE A 183 5.20 -3.43 14.60
N MET A 184 5.10 -3.30 15.91
CA MET A 184 5.75 -2.25 16.70
C MET A 184 6.79 -2.84 17.64
N ARG A 185 7.83 -2.09 17.96
CA ARG A 185 8.78 -2.42 19.02
C ARG A 185 9.11 -1.23 19.91
N GLU A 186 9.55 -1.52 21.12
CA GLU A 186 10.12 -0.51 22.01
C GLU A 186 11.35 0.15 21.34
N GLY A 187 11.39 1.48 21.35
CA GLY A 187 12.39 2.26 20.61
C GLY A 187 12.30 2.11 19.08
N GLY A 188 11.16 1.68 18.55
CA GLY A 188 10.85 1.75 17.10
C GLY A 188 10.58 3.17 16.62
N LEU A 189 10.45 3.35 15.31
CA LEU A 189 10.34 4.68 14.70
C LEU A 189 8.91 5.24 14.74
N SER A 190 8.76 6.50 15.13
CA SER A 190 7.50 7.25 15.02
C SER A 190 7.25 7.65 13.56
N ILE A 191 6.08 7.30 13.02
CA ILE A 191 5.68 7.64 11.64
C ILE A 191 4.42 8.52 11.68
N PRO A 192 4.56 9.85 11.48
CA PRO A 192 3.45 10.78 11.41
C PRO A 192 2.33 10.38 10.43
N VAL A 193 1.08 10.63 10.83
CA VAL A 193 -0.14 10.21 10.12
C VAL A 193 -0.17 10.61 8.64
N ASN A 194 0.32 11.81 8.31
CA ASN A 194 0.37 12.30 6.93
C ASN A 194 1.24 11.40 6.04
N ARG A 195 2.30 10.79 6.57
CA ARG A 195 3.20 9.92 5.80
C ARG A 195 2.53 8.61 5.41
N PHE A 196 1.74 8.03 6.32
CA PHE A 196 0.86 6.91 5.98
C PHE A 196 -0.13 7.31 4.88
N VAL A 197 -0.82 8.45 5.00
CA VAL A 197 -1.78 8.91 3.99
C VAL A 197 -1.12 9.19 2.63
N GLU A 198 0.07 9.79 2.61
CA GLU A 198 0.85 10.08 1.40
C GLU A 198 1.30 8.79 0.69
N SER A 199 1.95 7.88 1.41
CA SER A 199 2.45 6.59 0.90
C SER A 199 1.30 5.70 0.43
N PHE A 200 0.36 5.40 1.33
CA PHE A 200 -0.77 4.52 1.07
C PHE A 200 -1.69 5.08 -0.02
N GLY A 201 -1.95 6.39 -0.01
CA GLY A 201 -2.80 7.05 -1.01
C GLY A 201 -2.21 6.97 -2.42
N ARG A 202 -0.87 7.04 -2.55
CA ARG A 202 -0.16 6.85 -3.81
C ARG A 202 -0.28 5.42 -4.31
N THR A 203 0.06 4.44 -3.48
CA THR A 203 -0.09 2.99 -3.76
C THR A 203 -1.52 2.65 -4.18
N LEU A 204 -2.53 3.14 -3.44
CA LEU A 204 -3.95 2.92 -3.72
C LEU A 204 -4.43 3.60 -5.01
N SER A 205 -3.94 4.80 -5.32
CA SER A 205 -4.28 5.48 -6.57
C SER A 205 -3.70 4.75 -7.78
N ASN A 206 -2.45 4.30 -7.71
CA ASN A 206 -1.81 3.49 -8.74
C ASN A 206 -2.55 2.16 -8.95
N ALA A 207 -2.94 1.49 -7.87
CA ALA A 207 -3.73 0.26 -7.91
C ALA A 207 -5.09 0.44 -8.61
N ALA A 208 -5.84 1.48 -8.26
CA ALA A 208 -7.12 1.79 -8.89
C ALA A 208 -6.95 2.12 -10.40
N GLN A 209 -5.93 2.89 -10.76
CA GLN A 209 -5.62 3.23 -12.15
C GLN A 209 -5.22 1.98 -12.97
N ALA A 210 -4.34 1.13 -12.43
CA ALA A 210 -3.95 -0.13 -13.06
C ALA A 210 -5.14 -1.06 -13.25
N SER A 211 -5.98 -1.25 -12.21
CA SER A 211 -7.20 -2.05 -12.29
C SER A 211 -8.17 -1.53 -13.36
N HIS A 212 -8.38 -0.21 -13.44
CA HIS A 212 -9.24 0.41 -14.44
C HIS A 212 -8.65 0.36 -15.86
N LEU A 213 -7.33 0.25 -16.03
CA LEU A 213 -6.69 -0.03 -17.32
C LEU A 213 -6.84 -1.51 -17.73
N VAL A 214 -6.71 -2.43 -16.78
CA VAL A 214 -6.91 -3.88 -16.99
C VAL A 214 -8.36 -4.17 -17.39
N ALA A 215 -9.35 -3.73 -16.61
CA ALA A 215 -10.77 -3.96 -16.88
C ALA A 215 -11.22 -3.43 -18.26
N ARG A 216 -10.65 -2.31 -18.73
CA ARG A 216 -10.96 -1.72 -20.05
C ARG A 216 -10.23 -2.38 -21.22
N ARG A 217 -9.18 -3.18 -20.98
CA ARG A 217 -8.37 -3.83 -22.02
C ARG A 217 -8.61 -5.34 -22.11
N MET A 218 -8.87 -6.01 -20.98
CA MET A 218 -9.00 -7.47 -20.89
C MET A 218 -10.48 -7.86 -20.85
N LYS A 219 -11.00 -8.30 -22.00
CA LYS A 219 -12.42 -8.62 -22.19
C LYS A 219 -12.89 -9.70 -21.20
N GLY A 220 -13.74 -9.29 -20.25
CA GLY A 220 -14.37 -10.17 -19.24
C GLY A 220 -13.79 -10.03 -17.83
N SER A 221 -12.63 -9.39 -17.68
CA SER A 221 -12.05 -9.10 -16.37
C SER A 221 -12.82 -7.99 -15.65
N GLN A 222 -12.92 -8.07 -14.32
CA GLN A 222 -13.40 -6.98 -13.47
C GLN A 222 -12.27 -5.99 -13.07
N GLY A 223 -11.04 -6.25 -13.51
CA GLY A 223 -9.84 -5.49 -13.16
C GLY A 223 -8.83 -6.35 -12.40
N LEU A 224 -8.21 -5.75 -11.38
CA LEU A 224 -7.26 -6.40 -10.49
C LEU A 224 -7.89 -6.67 -9.12
N ALA A 225 -7.61 -7.85 -8.57
CA ALA A 225 -7.87 -8.21 -7.18
C ALA A 225 -6.56 -8.18 -6.37
N PHE A 226 -6.66 -8.35 -5.04
CA PHE A 226 -5.46 -8.62 -4.23
C PHE A 226 -4.94 -10.02 -4.53
N HIS A 227 -3.61 -10.17 -4.58
CA HIS A 227 -2.99 -11.50 -4.52
C HIS A 227 -3.40 -12.23 -3.22
N ALA A 228 -3.63 -13.54 -3.32
CA ALA A 228 -4.42 -14.31 -2.36
C ALA A 228 -3.69 -15.59 -1.87
N ASP A 229 -4.37 -16.73 -1.87
CA ASP A 229 -3.88 -18.10 -1.59
C ASP A 229 -3.15 -18.39 -0.26
N GLY A 230 -3.06 -17.39 0.64
CA GLY A 230 -2.40 -17.52 1.95
C GLY A 230 -1.08 -16.73 2.03
N GLU A 231 -0.77 -15.93 1.02
CA GLU A 231 0.36 -15.01 1.01
C GLU A 231 -0.08 -13.56 1.31
N TRP A 232 0.89 -12.69 1.58
CA TRP A 232 0.62 -11.27 1.87
C TRP A 232 0.60 -10.47 0.57
N SER A 233 -0.43 -9.66 0.37
CA SER A 233 -0.58 -8.79 -0.81
C SER A 233 -0.21 -7.33 -0.55
N PHE A 234 -0.14 -6.87 0.70
CA PHE A 234 0.22 -5.50 1.07
C PHE A 234 1.37 -5.46 2.06
N PHE A 235 2.31 -4.53 1.86
CA PHE A 235 3.49 -4.34 2.68
C PHE A 235 3.74 -2.86 2.92
N GLY A 236 3.96 -2.45 4.16
CA GLY A 236 4.48 -1.14 4.54
C GLY A 236 5.84 -1.30 5.19
N THR A 237 6.86 -0.63 4.67
CA THR A 237 8.24 -0.70 5.13
C THR A 237 8.82 0.70 5.35
N ILE A 238 9.83 0.78 6.21
CA ILE A 238 10.55 2.00 6.57
C ILE A 238 11.96 1.83 6.00
N LEU A 239 12.37 2.72 5.09
CA LEU A 239 13.65 2.64 4.39
C LEU A 239 14.37 3.99 4.45
N ALA A 240 15.65 3.99 4.83
CA ALA A 240 16.56 5.11 4.60
C ALA A 240 16.87 5.28 3.11
N GLU A 241 17.61 6.33 2.75
CA GLU A 241 18.19 6.45 1.41
C GLU A 241 19.17 5.28 1.15
N GLU A 242 19.23 4.77 -0.08
CA GLU A 242 19.97 3.56 -0.51
C GLU A 242 19.49 2.22 0.11
N GLU A 243 18.56 2.22 1.07
CA GLU A 243 18.01 0.98 1.65
C GLU A 243 16.96 0.32 0.76
N ASN A 244 16.90 -1.01 0.85
CA ASN A 244 15.92 -1.85 0.16
C ASN A 244 15.44 -2.99 1.05
N ILE A 245 14.24 -3.50 0.76
CA ILE A 245 13.73 -4.73 1.34
C ILE A 245 13.32 -5.69 0.22
N GLN A 246 13.49 -7.00 0.46
CA GLN A 246 13.03 -8.05 -0.44
C GLN A 246 12.01 -8.95 0.27
N THR A 247 10.81 -9.07 -0.30
CA THR A 247 9.86 -10.13 0.00
C THR A 247 10.02 -11.23 -1.04
N GLY A 248 9.80 -12.50 -0.69
CA GLY A 248 10.00 -13.58 -1.65
C GLY A 248 9.45 -14.93 -1.22
N GLY A 249 9.25 -15.77 -2.24
CA GLY A 249 8.54 -17.04 -2.13
C GLY A 249 7.23 -17.06 -2.94
N LEU A 250 6.79 -15.90 -3.43
CA LEU A 250 5.46 -15.66 -3.99
C LEU A 250 5.10 -16.61 -5.13
N GLU A 251 3.95 -17.28 -5.03
CA GLU A 251 3.38 -18.19 -6.03
C GLU A 251 2.36 -17.43 -6.90
N LEU A 252 2.87 -16.57 -7.77
CA LEU A 252 2.06 -15.82 -8.74
C LEU A 252 1.50 -16.78 -9.80
N GLU A 253 0.24 -17.20 -9.66
CA GLU A 253 -0.44 -18.14 -10.57
C GLU A 253 -1.43 -17.48 -11.56
N ALA A 254 -1.78 -16.20 -11.36
CA ALA A 254 -2.73 -15.49 -12.21
C ALA A 254 -2.16 -15.24 -13.64
N PRO A 255 -3.00 -15.08 -14.68
CA PRO A 255 -2.51 -14.84 -16.05
C PRO A 255 -1.77 -13.51 -16.25
N LEU A 256 -1.92 -12.57 -15.30
CA LEU A 256 -1.24 -11.29 -15.23
C LEU A 256 -1.18 -10.91 -13.75
N SER A 257 0.01 -10.57 -13.26
CA SER A 257 0.22 -9.99 -11.93
C SER A 257 0.78 -8.57 -12.09
N VAL A 258 0.34 -7.66 -11.22
CA VAL A 258 0.79 -6.27 -11.16
C VAL A 258 1.30 -5.98 -9.76
N ILE A 259 2.59 -5.72 -9.67
CA ILE A 259 3.25 -5.29 -8.45
C ILE A 259 3.47 -3.79 -8.58
N LEU A 260 3.15 -3.03 -7.53
CA LEU A 260 3.34 -1.59 -7.52
C LEU A 260 3.77 -1.09 -6.14
N ALA A 261 4.44 0.05 -6.10
CA ALA A 261 4.74 0.74 -4.86
C ALA A 261 4.35 2.22 -4.91
N GLY A 262 4.40 2.85 -3.74
CA GLY A 262 4.21 4.27 -3.54
C GLY A 262 4.80 4.67 -2.20
N ALA A 263 5.57 5.74 -2.16
CA ALA A 263 6.20 6.24 -0.94
C ALA A 263 5.64 7.60 -0.50
N ASP A 264 5.92 7.97 0.74
CA ASP A 264 5.63 9.33 1.23
C ASP A 264 6.53 10.41 0.59
N ARG A 265 6.27 11.69 0.89
CA ARG A 265 6.97 12.82 0.26
C ARG A 265 8.46 12.99 0.62
N LEU A 266 9.06 12.10 1.42
CA LEU A 266 10.49 12.09 1.70
C LEU A 266 11.29 11.29 0.67
N ALA A 267 10.66 10.30 0.01
CA ALA A 267 11.25 9.64 -1.15
C ALA A 267 11.12 10.53 -2.39
N ASP A 268 12.23 10.69 -3.12
CA ASP A 268 12.26 11.33 -4.43
C ASP A 268 12.32 10.29 -5.56
N ASP A 269 12.84 9.09 -5.28
CA ASP A 269 13.05 7.98 -6.24
C ASP A 269 12.89 6.62 -5.54
N VAL A 270 12.13 5.68 -6.12
CA VAL A 270 11.89 4.34 -5.58
C VAL A 270 11.87 3.30 -6.71
N ASN A 271 12.84 2.39 -6.72
CA ASN A 271 12.88 1.30 -7.70
C ASN A 271 12.10 0.07 -7.21
N LEU A 272 11.61 -0.71 -8.17
CA LEU A 272 10.89 -1.95 -7.95
C LEU A 272 11.44 -3.04 -8.87
N GLU A 273 11.93 -4.15 -8.33
CA GLU A 273 12.41 -5.30 -9.12
C GLU A 273 11.63 -6.56 -8.76
N VAL A 274 11.23 -7.33 -9.78
CA VAL A 274 10.65 -8.66 -9.64
C VAL A 274 11.61 -9.69 -10.25
N LEU A 275 12.19 -10.52 -9.39
CA LEU A 275 13.08 -11.62 -9.74
C LEU A 275 12.30 -12.93 -9.77
N ASP A 276 12.41 -13.68 -10.87
CA ASP A 276 12.04 -15.10 -10.92
C ASP A 276 13.10 -15.89 -10.14
N ALA A 277 12.72 -16.45 -8.99
CA ALA A 277 13.63 -17.22 -8.14
C ALA A 277 13.80 -18.68 -8.59
N THR A 278 13.02 -19.14 -9.58
CA THR A 278 13.17 -20.46 -10.18
C THR A 278 14.22 -20.43 -11.29
N THR A 279 14.25 -19.38 -12.13
CA THR A 279 15.27 -19.21 -13.18
C THR A 279 16.47 -18.35 -12.74
N ASN A 280 16.30 -17.53 -11.70
CA ASN A 280 17.23 -16.45 -11.30
C ASN A 280 17.40 -15.39 -12.41
N GLU A 281 16.29 -15.02 -13.06
CA GLU A 281 16.21 -13.95 -14.07
C GLU A 281 15.26 -12.84 -13.61
N ILE A 282 15.49 -11.61 -14.08
CA ILE A 282 14.60 -10.48 -13.78
C ILE A 282 13.34 -10.63 -14.65
N ALA A 283 12.20 -10.88 -14.02
CA ALA A 283 10.90 -11.00 -14.67
C ALA A 283 10.31 -9.63 -15.06
N GLY A 284 10.64 -8.59 -14.29
CA GLY A 284 10.30 -7.20 -14.59
C GLY A 284 10.94 -6.25 -13.59
N ARG A 285 11.12 -4.99 -13.97
CA ARG A 285 11.66 -3.95 -13.08
C ARG A 285 11.22 -2.56 -13.54
N ASP A 286 11.18 -1.64 -12.59
CA ASP A 286 10.98 -0.21 -12.79
C ASP A 286 12.15 0.54 -12.14
N GLU A 287 12.70 1.50 -12.89
CA GLU A 287 13.92 2.28 -12.60
C GLU A 287 13.78 3.72 -13.14
N ALA A 288 12.56 4.24 -13.24
CA ALA A 288 12.31 5.64 -13.57
C ALA A 288 12.50 6.52 -12.31
N ASP A 289 13.01 7.74 -12.47
CA ASP A 289 13.16 8.78 -11.42
C ASP A 289 11.80 9.22 -10.80
N ASP A 290 11.09 8.31 -10.14
CA ASP A 290 9.85 8.58 -9.42
C ASP A 290 9.64 7.64 -8.21
N ALA A 291 8.76 8.04 -7.30
CA ALA A 291 8.52 7.34 -6.05
C ALA A 291 7.15 6.62 -6.03
N ALA A 292 6.76 6.04 -7.17
CA ALA A 292 5.46 5.43 -7.48
C ALA A 292 5.53 4.21 -8.46
N PRO A 293 6.58 3.35 -8.44
CA PRO A 293 6.89 2.40 -9.52
C PRO A 293 5.83 1.30 -9.73
N VAL A 294 5.75 0.77 -10.97
CA VAL A 294 4.79 -0.28 -11.36
C VAL A 294 5.42 -1.31 -12.30
N VAL A 295 5.43 -2.58 -11.88
CA VAL A 295 5.82 -3.74 -12.70
C VAL A 295 4.60 -4.62 -12.98
N ALA A 296 4.30 -4.85 -14.25
CA ALA A 296 3.30 -5.82 -14.70
C ALA A 296 3.97 -6.96 -15.46
N LEU A 297 3.62 -8.21 -15.15
CA LEU A 297 4.20 -9.41 -15.76
C LEU A 297 3.17 -10.53 -15.97
N GLU A 298 3.43 -11.42 -16.92
CA GLU A 298 2.70 -12.67 -17.14
C GLU A 298 3.50 -13.79 -16.44
N PRO A 299 3.07 -14.28 -15.26
CA PRO A 299 3.84 -15.26 -14.47
C PRO A 299 3.94 -16.64 -15.15
N THR A 300 5.03 -17.37 -14.85
CA THR A 300 5.14 -18.78 -15.25
C THR A 300 4.62 -19.67 -14.13
N LYS A 301 3.54 -20.43 -14.39
CA LYS A 301 2.88 -21.28 -13.38
C LYS A 301 3.86 -22.21 -12.66
N GLY A 302 3.84 -22.20 -11.34
CA GLY A 302 4.73 -22.99 -10.49
C GLY A 302 6.15 -22.43 -10.33
N HIS A 303 6.46 -21.25 -10.88
CA HIS A 303 7.65 -20.50 -10.50
C HIS A 303 7.41 -19.72 -9.20
N LYS A 304 8.50 -19.37 -8.51
CA LYS A 304 8.46 -18.55 -7.30
C LYS A 304 9.10 -17.21 -7.57
N TYR A 305 8.47 -16.13 -7.10
CA TYR A 305 8.95 -14.78 -7.31
C TYR A 305 9.50 -14.15 -6.03
N LYS A 306 10.41 -13.20 -6.21
CA LYS A 306 10.81 -12.23 -5.18
C LYS A 306 10.58 -10.83 -5.71
N VAL A 307 10.12 -9.96 -4.82
CA VAL A 307 9.96 -8.53 -5.10
C VAL A 307 10.92 -7.78 -4.19
N SER A 308 11.76 -6.93 -4.78
CA SER A 308 12.56 -5.95 -4.04
C SER A 308 12.03 -4.55 -4.31
N VAL A 309 11.92 -3.75 -3.25
CA VAL A 309 11.62 -2.31 -3.34
C VAL A 309 12.73 -1.54 -2.63
N ALA A 310 13.25 -0.50 -3.30
CA ALA A 310 14.44 0.25 -2.87
C ALA A 310 14.16 1.75 -2.87
N ASN A 311 14.48 2.44 -1.78
CA ASN A 311 14.33 3.89 -1.65
C ASN A 311 15.64 4.56 -2.13
N VAL A 312 15.80 4.62 -3.45
CA VAL A 312 17.07 4.94 -4.14
C VAL A 312 17.56 6.35 -3.81
N LYS A 313 16.65 7.31 -3.65
CA LYS A 313 16.97 8.72 -3.39
C LYS A 313 15.92 9.35 -2.51
N ALA A 314 16.33 9.99 -1.42
CA ALA A 314 15.41 10.51 -0.42
C ALA A 314 15.97 11.68 0.38
N ARG A 315 15.06 12.46 0.97
CA ARG A 315 15.38 13.58 1.87
C ARG A 315 15.32 13.17 3.35
N GLY A 316 15.43 11.88 3.62
CA GLY A 316 15.35 11.23 4.93
C GLY A 316 14.69 9.85 4.84
N THR A 317 14.60 9.13 5.96
CA THR A 317 13.92 7.83 6.05
C THR A 317 12.46 7.94 5.60
N SER A 318 12.07 7.15 4.59
CA SER A 318 10.77 7.14 3.91
C SER A 318 9.90 5.97 4.37
N LEU A 319 8.57 6.15 4.38
CA LEU A 319 7.62 5.06 4.42
C LEU A 319 7.32 4.69 2.97
N VAL A 320 7.54 3.43 2.62
CA VAL A 320 7.24 2.87 1.29
C VAL A 320 6.17 1.80 1.47
N THR A 321 5.09 1.91 0.70
CA THR A 321 4.02 0.90 0.65
C THR A 321 3.99 0.21 -0.70
N MET A 322 3.98 -1.12 -0.67
CA MET A 322 4.01 -2.02 -1.82
C MET A 322 2.76 -2.90 -1.83
N LEU A 323 2.27 -3.20 -3.03
CA LEU A 323 1.05 -3.96 -3.25
C LEU A 323 1.26 -4.97 -4.39
N VAL A 324 0.85 -6.21 -4.16
CA VAL A 324 0.83 -7.33 -5.12
C VAL A 324 -0.63 -7.59 -5.50
N LEU A 325 -0.93 -7.43 -6.77
CA LEU A 325 -2.26 -7.58 -7.34
C LEU A 325 -2.25 -8.62 -8.46
N ASP A 326 -3.36 -9.32 -8.60
CA ASP A 326 -3.57 -10.31 -9.64
C ASP A 326 -4.76 -9.93 -10.53
N LEU A 327 -4.72 -10.35 -11.79
CA LEU A 327 -5.87 -10.29 -12.68
C LEU A 327 -7.04 -11.10 -12.09
N ASP A 328 -8.17 -10.43 -11.85
CA ASP A 328 -9.36 -11.08 -11.32
C ASP A 328 -9.91 -12.11 -12.33
N VAL A 329 -9.92 -13.39 -11.93
CA VAL A 329 -10.40 -14.53 -12.74
C VAL A 329 -11.83 -14.88 -12.28
N PRO A 330 -12.83 -14.84 -13.17
CA PRO A 330 -14.25 -14.98 -12.81
C PRO A 330 -14.74 -16.43 -12.63
#